data_AF-A0A662U6M8-F1
#
_entry.id   AF-A0A662U6M8-F1
#
_cell.length_a   1.000
_cell.length_b   1.000
_cell.length_c   1.000
_cell.angle_alpha   90.00
_cell.angle_beta   90.00
_cell.angle_gamma   90.00
#
_symmetry.space_group_name_H-M   'P 1'
#
loop_
_entity.id
_entity.type
_entity.pdbx_description
1 polymer ?
#
loop_
_entity_poly.entity_id
_entity_poly.type
_entity_poly.pdbx_seq_one_letter_code
_entity_poly.pdbx_strand_id
1 'polypeptide(L)'
;MVRKTTSRTTAIRYKLKQAKLHGLPEETILDLKKQLVTAMEEERSAGFDPYSKLYKNIVKPILERYLAEGVVGKAQFGLYRSASFEYFKKVMGGVMPKDVWVTKWESQGLDPAVLEDIATAIGEKI
;
A
#
# COMPACT_ATOMS: atom_id res chain seq x y z
N MET A 1 -21.11 8.04 -10.44
CA MET A 1 -20.00 9.01 -10.26
C MET A 1 -19.31 8.69 -8.94
N VAL A 2 -18.09 8.13 -8.97
CA VAL A 2 -17.34 7.80 -7.74
C VAL A 2 -16.99 9.13 -7.05
N ARG A 3 -17.52 9.37 -5.85
CA ARG A 3 -17.14 10.56 -5.06
C ARG A 3 -15.64 10.46 -4.79
N LYS A 4 -14.84 11.39 -5.33
CA LYS A 4 -13.43 11.53 -4.95
C LYS A 4 -13.42 11.85 -3.45
N THR A 5 -13.01 10.89 -2.64
CA THR A 5 -12.80 11.10 -1.21
C THR A 5 -11.76 12.19 -1.05
N THR A 6 -12.14 13.32 -0.44
CA THR A 6 -11.22 14.40 -0.14
C THR A 6 -10.20 13.89 0.87
N SER A 7 -8.90 13.93 0.53
CA SER A 7 -7.82 13.56 1.47
C SER A 7 -7.90 14.44 2.72
N ARG A 8 -7.54 13.88 3.88
CA ARG A 8 -7.51 14.57 5.18
C ARG A 8 -6.67 15.85 5.14
N THR A 9 -5.59 15.86 4.35
CA THR A 9 -4.72 17.02 4.14
C THR A 9 -5.40 18.18 3.40
N THR A 10 -6.48 17.91 2.66
CA THR A 10 -7.11 18.89 1.77
C THR A 10 -7.67 20.06 2.57
N ALA A 11 -8.49 19.79 3.59
CA ALA A 11 -9.09 20.84 4.41
C ALA A 11 -8.04 21.74 5.07
N ILE A 12 -6.96 21.13 5.60
CA ILE A 12 -5.88 21.85 6.29
C ILE A 12 -5.09 22.72 5.31
N ARG A 13 -4.78 22.22 4.10
CA ARG A 13 -4.11 23.02 3.05
C ARG A 13 -4.91 24.26 2.67
N TYR A 14 -6.23 24.15 2.54
CA TYR A 14 -7.08 25.31 2.22
C TYR A 14 -7.14 26.31 3.38
N LYS A 15 -7.26 25.84 4.64
CA LYS A 15 -7.19 26.70 5.83
C LYS A 15 -5.85 27.45 5.90
N LEU A 16 -4.73 26.75 5.68
CA LEU A 16 -3.40 27.36 5.66
C LEU A 16 -3.26 28.41 4.54
N LYS A 17 -3.79 28.14 3.35
CA LYS A 17 -3.80 29.10 2.23
C LYS A 17 -4.58 30.36 2.58
N GLN A 18 -5.77 30.21 3.18
CA GLN A 18 -6.59 31.34 3.63
C GLN A 18 -5.91 32.13 4.74
N ALA A 19 -5.33 31.46 5.74
CA ALA A 19 -4.62 32.11 6.84
C ALA A 19 -3.48 33.02 6.35
N LYS A 20 -2.70 32.55 5.37
CA LYS A 20 -1.64 33.34 4.73
C LYS A 20 -2.21 34.51 3.92
N LEU A 21 -3.27 34.30 3.14
CA LEU A 21 -3.87 35.33 2.30
C LEU A 21 -4.46 36.48 3.13
N HIS A 22 -5.09 36.16 4.26
CA HIS A 22 -5.74 37.14 5.13
C HIS A 22 -4.81 37.71 6.21
N GLY A 23 -3.53 37.36 6.22
CA GLY A 23 -2.55 37.90 7.17
C GLY A 23 -2.84 37.52 8.62
N LEU A 24 -3.33 36.30 8.88
CA LEU A 24 -3.55 35.81 10.24
C LEU A 24 -2.24 35.75 11.05
N PRO A 25 -2.32 35.76 12.40
CA PRO A 25 -1.13 35.71 13.25
C PRO A 25 -0.20 34.53 12.91
N GLU A 26 1.12 34.76 13.02
CA GLU A 26 2.14 33.76 12.70
C GLU A 26 1.96 32.46 13.53
N GLU A 27 1.50 32.58 14.77
CA GLU A 27 1.18 31.42 15.63
C GLU A 27 0.09 30.53 15.04
N THR A 28 -0.96 31.12 14.46
CA THR A 28 -2.05 30.39 13.79
C THR A 28 -1.53 29.68 12.53
N ILE A 29 -0.66 30.34 11.77
CA ILE A 29 -0.03 29.76 10.58
C ILE A 29 0.88 28.59 10.98
N LEU A 30 1.64 28.74 12.06
CA LEU A 30 2.53 27.69 12.57
C LEU A 30 1.75 26.47 13.06
N ASP A 31 0.64 26.67 13.76
CA ASP A 31 -0.23 25.58 14.19
C ASP A 31 -0.82 24.81 13.01
N LEU A 32 -1.35 25.51 12.00
CA LEU A 32 -1.86 24.89 10.77
C LEU A 32 -0.77 24.12 9.99
N LYS A 33 0.48 24.59 10.00
CA LYS A 33 1.61 23.85 9.43
C LYS A 33 1.88 22.55 10.20
N LYS A 34 1.89 22.58 11.54
CA LYS A 34 2.07 21.39 12.37
C LYS A 34 0.97 20.36 12.11
N GLN A 35 -0.29 20.79 12.12
CA GLN A 35 -1.43 19.93 11.78
C GLN A 35 -1.30 19.31 10.39
N LEU A 36 -0.83 20.09 9.39
CA LEU A 36 -0.64 19.57 8.04
C LEU A 36 0.44 18.49 7.98
N VAL A 37 1.57 18.69 8.67
CA VAL A 37 2.65 17.70 8.73
C VAL A 37 2.13 16.41 9.36
N THR A 38 1.46 16.48 10.51
CA THR A 38 0.87 15.30 11.16
C THR A 38 -0.12 14.58 10.24
N ALA A 39 -1.03 15.31 9.59
CA ALA A 39 -1.98 14.71 8.65
C ALA A 39 -1.30 14.05 7.44
N MET A 40 -0.18 14.61 6.95
CA MET A 40 0.60 14.01 5.87
C MET A 40 1.30 12.71 6.32
N GLU A 41 1.83 12.68 7.53
CA GLU A 41 2.42 11.49 8.13
C GLU A 41 1.38 10.39 8.33
N GLU A 42 0.21 10.73 8.86
CA GLU A 42 -0.91 9.79 9.01
C GLU A 42 -1.36 9.19 7.67
N GLU A 43 -1.52 10.02 6.63
CA GLU A 43 -1.91 9.56 5.28
C GLU A 43 -0.84 8.63 4.69
N ARG A 44 0.44 8.92 4.92
CA ARG A 44 1.53 8.03 4.52
C ARG A 44 1.47 6.72 5.30
N SER A 45 1.29 6.77 6.61
CA SER A 45 1.24 5.56 7.44
C SER A 45 0.00 4.72 7.19
N ALA A 46 -1.10 5.31 6.74
CA ALA A 46 -2.28 4.57 6.29
C ALA A 46 -2.12 4.00 4.88
N GLY A 47 -1.53 4.77 3.95
CA GLY A 47 -1.53 4.44 2.52
C GLY A 47 -0.30 3.68 2.02
N PHE A 48 0.90 3.96 2.55
CA PHE A 48 2.17 3.42 2.06
C PHE A 48 2.78 2.37 2.98
N ASP A 49 2.82 2.64 4.28
CA ASP A 49 3.53 1.79 5.24
C ASP A 49 3.01 0.34 5.29
N PRO A 50 1.69 0.04 5.19
CA PRO A 50 1.21 -1.34 5.17
C PRO A 50 1.77 -2.12 3.99
N TYR A 51 1.77 -1.54 2.78
CA TYR A 51 2.30 -2.17 1.57
C TYR A 51 3.82 -2.30 1.61
N SER A 52 4.52 -1.30 2.16
CA SER A 52 5.97 -1.34 2.34
C SER A 52 6.38 -2.45 3.31
N LYS A 53 5.70 -2.55 4.46
CA LYS A 53 5.92 -3.60 5.48
C LYS A 53 5.55 -4.97 4.94
N LEU A 54 4.40 -5.11 4.28
CA LEU A 54 3.97 -6.33 3.60
C LEU A 54 5.07 -6.87 2.69
N TYR A 55 5.60 -6.02 1.80
CA TYR A 55 6.65 -6.46 0.89
C TYR A 55 7.95 -6.83 1.64
N LYS A 56 8.43 -5.95 2.52
CA LYS A 56 9.73 -6.15 3.19
C LYS A 56 9.74 -7.32 4.17
N ASN A 57 8.65 -7.54 4.90
CA ASN A 57 8.61 -8.45 6.04
C ASN A 57 7.95 -9.80 5.72
N ILE A 58 7.21 -9.89 4.61
CA ILE A 58 6.45 -11.10 4.25
C ILE A 58 6.87 -11.57 2.86
N VAL A 59 6.64 -10.74 1.84
CA VAL A 59 6.79 -11.18 0.45
C VAL A 59 8.26 -11.39 0.06
N LYS A 60 9.13 -10.42 0.36
CA LYS A 60 10.55 -10.47 -0.04
C LYS A 60 11.29 -11.69 0.55
N PRO A 61 11.15 -12.03 1.85
CA PRO A 61 11.75 -13.24 2.40
C PRO A 61 11.30 -14.53 1.69
N ILE A 62 10.01 -14.65 1.33
CA ILE A 62 9.48 -15.79 0.59
C ILE A 62 10.13 -15.87 -0.80
N LEU A 63 10.19 -14.75 -1.52
CA LEU A 63 10.81 -14.70 -2.85
C LEU A 63 12.31 -14.98 -2.80
N GLU A 64 13.02 -14.56 -1.76
CA GLU A 64 14.44 -14.87 -1.57
C GLU A 64 14.67 -16.36 -1.33
N ARG A 65 13.77 -17.04 -0.59
CA ARG A 65 13.80 -18.50 -0.42
C ARG A 65 13.61 -19.21 -1.76
N TYR A 66 12.56 -18.87 -2.51
CA TYR A 66 12.30 -19.48 -3.82
C TYR A 66 13.32 -19.12 -4.90
N LEU A 67 13.99 -17.98 -4.78
CA LEU A 67 15.13 -17.62 -5.62
C LEU A 67 16.31 -18.56 -5.37
N ALA A 68 16.58 -18.91 -4.11
CA ALA A 68 17.66 -19.85 -3.76
C ALA A 68 17.36 -21.28 -4.27
N GLU A 69 16.08 -21.65 -4.36
CA GLU A 69 15.59 -22.92 -4.92
C GLU A 69 15.55 -22.94 -6.46
N GLY A 70 15.78 -21.79 -7.12
CA GLY A 70 15.73 -21.68 -8.59
C GLY A 70 14.32 -21.63 -9.18
N VAL A 71 13.28 -21.52 -8.35
CA VAL A 71 11.86 -21.46 -8.77
C VAL A 71 11.50 -20.07 -9.31
N VAL A 72 12.07 -19.01 -8.72
CA VAL A 72 11.75 -17.61 -9.08
C VAL A 72 12.98 -16.86 -9.56
N GLY A 73 12.86 -16.14 -10.68
CA GLY A 73 13.88 -15.20 -11.14
C GLY A 73 13.77 -13.82 -10.49
N LYS A 74 14.90 -13.14 -10.26
CA LYS A 74 14.91 -11.75 -9.73
C LYS A 74 14.06 -10.77 -10.54
N ALA A 75 13.96 -10.97 -11.86
CA ALA A 75 13.13 -10.13 -12.73
C ALA A 75 11.63 -10.21 -12.38
N GLN A 76 11.15 -11.34 -11.83
CA GLN A 76 9.75 -11.54 -11.47
C GLN A 76 9.37 -10.90 -10.12
N PHE A 77 10.33 -10.41 -9.32
CA PHE A 77 10.04 -9.84 -7.99
C PHE A 77 9.06 -8.65 -8.07
N GLY A 78 9.16 -7.85 -9.14
CA GLY A 78 8.22 -6.74 -9.38
C GLY A 78 6.78 -7.22 -9.62
N LEU A 79 6.61 -8.34 -10.33
CA LEU A 79 5.31 -8.95 -10.58
C LEU A 79 4.73 -9.55 -9.29
N TYR A 80 5.51 -10.34 -8.53
CA TYR A 80 5.06 -10.87 -7.23
C TYR A 80 4.73 -9.78 -6.21
N ARG A 81 5.48 -8.67 -6.22
CA ARG A 81 5.15 -7.48 -5.43
C ARG A 81 3.79 -6.89 -5.83
N SER A 82 3.52 -6.83 -7.13
CA SER A 82 2.24 -6.30 -7.63
C SER A 82 1.09 -7.26 -7.29
N ALA A 83 1.32 -8.57 -7.42
CA ALA A 83 0.36 -9.62 -7.06
C ALA A 83 -0.01 -9.56 -5.58
N SER A 84 0.98 -9.49 -4.69
CA SER A 84 0.76 -9.40 -3.24
C SER A 84 0.03 -8.12 -2.81
N PHE A 85 0.29 -6.98 -3.46
CA PHE A 85 -0.44 -5.74 -3.20
C PHE A 85 -1.90 -5.84 -3.65
N GLU A 86 -2.15 -6.49 -4.79
CA GLU A 86 -3.51 -6.76 -5.25
C GLU A 86 -4.23 -7.74 -4.31
N TYR A 87 -3.55 -8.79 -3.84
CA TYR A 87 -4.10 -9.74 -2.88
C TYR A 87 -4.53 -9.02 -1.60
N PHE A 88 -3.62 -8.26 -0.99
CA PHE A 88 -3.89 -7.50 0.23
C PHE A 88 -5.04 -6.50 0.06
N LYS A 89 -5.15 -5.84 -1.08
CA LYS A 89 -6.20 -4.83 -1.30
C LYS A 89 -7.55 -5.43 -1.70
N LYS A 90 -7.55 -6.41 -2.60
CA LYS A 90 -8.77 -6.91 -3.27
C LYS A 90 -9.23 -8.24 -2.71
N VAL A 91 -8.32 -9.15 -2.36
CA VAL A 91 -8.71 -10.47 -1.85
C VAL A 91 -9.05 -10.35 -0.36
N MET A 92 -8.14 -9.84 0.46
CA MET A 92 -8.44 -9.56 1.88
C MET A 92 -9.55 -8.51 2.05
N GLY A 93 -9.70 -7.61 1.07
CA GLY A 93 -10.80 -6.64 1.04
C GLY A 93 -12.15 -7.19 0.55
N GLY A 94 -12.25 -8.49 0.20
CA GLY A 94 -13.49 -9.13 -0.23
C GLY A 94 -14.01 -8.72 -1.62
N VAL A 95 -13.19 -8.05 -2.42
CA VAL A 95 -13.52 -7.58 -3.78
C VAL A 95 -13.26 -8.65 -4.84
N MET A 96 -12.32 -9.56 -4.58
CA MET A 96 -11.87 -10.59 -5.52
C MET A 96 -11.66 -11.92 -4.79
N PRO A 97 -12.19 -13.05 -5.27
CA PRO A 97 -11.86 -14.37 -4.72
C PRO A 97 -10.38 -14.72 -4.91
N LYS A 98 -9.82 -15.51 -3.99
CA LYS A 98 -8.43 -15.97 -4.05
C LYS A 98 -8.14 -16.75 -5.35
N ASP A 99 -9.01 -17.67 -5.74
CA ASP A 99 -8.81 -18.50 -6.93
C ASP A 99 -8.69 -17.66 -8.21
N VAL A 100 -9.53 -16.62 -8.34
CA VAL A 100 -9.49 -15.67 -9.45
C VAL A 100 -8.18 -14.89 -9.46
N TRP A 101 -7.65 -14.54 -8.29
CA TRP A 101 -6.35 -13.89 -8.17
C TRP A 101 -5.21 -14.83 -8.59
N VAL A 102 -5.22 -16.10 -8.16
CA VAL A 102 -4.20 -17.08 -8.56
C VAL A 102 -4.19 -17.27 -10.07
N THR A 103 -5.34 -17.58 -10.68
CA THR A 103 -5.44 -17.79 -12.14
C THR A 103 -4.95 -16.58 -12.95
N LYS A 104 -5.26 -15.36 -12.50
CA LYS A 104 -4.84 -14.12 -13.17
C LYS A 104 -3.31 -13.94 -13.18
N TRP A 105 -2.64 -14.30 -12.09
CA TRP A 105 -1.21 -14.09 -11.95
C TRP A 105 -0.40 -15.28 -12.49
N GLU A 106 -0.96 -16.48 -12.42
CA GLU A 106 -0.47 -17.65 -13.15
C GLU A 106 -0.43 -17.40 -14.66
N SER A 107 -1.49 -16.81 -15.24
CA SER A 107 -1.51 -16.46 -16.67
C SER A 107 -0.49 -15.40 -17.07
N GLN A 108 0.14 -14.72 -16.09
CA GLN A 108 1.25 -13.78 -16.29
C GLN A 108 2.63 -14.42 -16.05
N GLY A 109 2.68 -15.74 -15.87
CA GLY A 109 3.92 -16.50 -15.68
C GLY A 109 4.44 -16.48 -14.25
N LEU A 110 3.57 -16.28 -13.25
CA LEU A 110 3.92 -16.51 -11.84
C LEU A 110 3.59 -17.94 -11.44
N ASP A 111 4.40 -18.50 -10.54
CA ASP A 111 4.23 -19.86 -10.03
C ASP A 111 3.08 -19.89 -9.00
N PRO A 112 2.03 -20.72 -9.22
CA PRO A 112 0.90 -20.83 -8.30
C PRO A 112 1.30 -21.22 -6.87
N ALA A 113 2.30 -22.08 -6.69
CA ALA A 113 2.73 -22.50 -5.35
C ALA A 113 3.36 -21.33 -4.57
N VAL A 114 4.12 -20.47 -5.25
CA VAL A 114 4.67 -19.24 -4.65
C VAL A 114 3.56 -18.25 -4.32
N LEU A 115 2.54 -18.12 -5.18
CA LEU A 115 1.37 -17.28 -4.93
C LEU A 115 0.56 -17.77 -3.72
N GLU A 116 0.38 -19.08 -3.58
CA GLU A 116 -0.29 -19.73 -2.45
C GLU A 116 0.44 -19.52 -1.13
N ASP A 117 1.77 -19.66 -1.11
CA ASP A 117 2.58 -19.41 0.08
C ASP A 117 2.53 -17.94 0.50
N ILE A 118 2.61 -17.02 -0.47
CA ILE A 118 2.41 -15.58 -0.21
C ILE A 118 1.01 -15.33 0.35
N ALA A 119 -0.04 -15.88 -0.26
CA ALA A 119 -1.42 -15.69 0.18
C ALA A 119 -1.63 -16.18 1.63
N THR A 120 -1.06 -17.34 1.96
CA THR A 120 -1.10 -17.93 3.31
C THR A 120 -0.36 -17.05 4.31
N ALA A 121 0.87 -16.66 4.00
CA ALA A 121 1.68 -15.81 4.88
C ALA A 121 1.07 -14.40 5.11
N ILE A 122 0.34 -13.88 4.14
CA ILE A 122 -0.42 -12.63 4.28
C ILE A 122 -1.63 -12.86 5.21
N GLY A 123 -2.36 -13.96 5.06
CA GLY A 123 -3.52 -14.28 5.88
C GLY A 123 -3.20 -14.55 7.36
N GLU A 124 -2.03 -15.11 7.67
CA GLU A 124 -1.60 -15.41 9.05
C GLU A 124 -1.03 -14.21 9.82
N LYS A 125 -0.53 -13.19 9.12
CA LYS A 125 0.21 -12.06 9.72
C LYS A 125 -0.59 -10.76 9.84
N ILE A 126 -1.87 -10.77 9.46
CA ILE A 126 -2.81 -9.65 9.60
C ILE A 126 -3.80 -9.99 10.70
#